data_AF-A0A496XGE8-F1
#
_entry.id   AF-A0A496XGE8-F1
#
_cell.length_a   1.000
_cell.length_b   1.000
_cell.length_c   1.000
_cell.angle_alpha   90.00
_cell.angle_beta   90.00
_cell.angle_gamma   90.00
#
_symmetry.space_group_name_H-M   'P 1'
#
loop_
_entity.id
_entity.type
_entity.pdbx_description
1 polymer ?
#
loop_
_entity_poly.entity_id
_entity_poly.type
_entity_poly.pdbx_seq_one_letter_code
_entity_poly.pdbx_strand_id
1 'polypeptide(L)'
;MYRHGAYDEFLAAELRSSKEYACGFLLTLMEGDEGLDPVVALKHTIKRYGIKEFSEFSEIPEKSISRMLSSESIPKIETLDKYFAPFGLKVKINLE
;
A
#
# COMPACT_ATOMS: atom_id res chain seq x y z
N MET A 1 20.56 -15.27 11.60
CA MET A 1 19.79 -15.12 10.36
C MET A 1 19.69 -13.62 10.02
N TYR A 2 20.47 -13.15 9.04
CA TYR A 2 20.59 -11.73 8.65
C TYR A 2 19.91 -11.43 7.29
N ARG A 3 18.88 -12.21 6.91
CA ARG A 3 18.25 -12.09 5.57
C ARG A 3 17.07 -11.11 5.52
N HIS A 4 16.58 -10.63 6.66
CA HIS A 4 15.34 -9.85 6.72
C HIS A 4 15.56 -8.37 6.31
N GLY A 5 16.59 -7.70 6.84
CA GLY A 5 16.82 -6.28 6.55
C GLY A 5 17.21 -5.97 5.10
N ALA A 6 18.13 -6.75 4.52
CA ALA A 6 18.58 -6.53 3.14
C ALA A 6 17.49 -6.80 2.09
N TYR A 7 16.58 -7.74 2.37
CA TYR A 7 15.44 -8.03 1.50
C TYR A 7 14.40 -6.91 1.57
N ASP A 8 14.11 -6.41 2.77
CA ASP A 8 13.16 -5.31 2.95
C ASP A 8 13.70 -3.99 2.36
N GLU A 9 15.00 -3.71 2.50
CA GLU A 9 15.63 -2.54 1.87
C GLU A 9 15.63 -2.62 0.34
N PHE A 10 15.93 -3.80 -0.22
CA PHE A 10 15.88 -4.01 -1.67
C PHE A 10 14.47 -3.83 -2.22
N LEU A 11 13.47 -4.43 -1.55
CA LEU A 11 12.07 -4.32 -1.94
C LEU A 11 11.55 -2.88 -1.81
N ALA A 12 11.94 -2.17 -0.75
CA ALA A 12 11.63 -0.75 -0.59
C ALA A 12 12.23 0.08 -1.73
N ALA A 13 13.48 -0.22 -2.14
CA ALA A 13 14.11 0.45 -3.27
C ALA A 13 13.39 0.18 -4.60
N GLU A 14 12.99 -1.06 -4.87
CA GLU A 14 12.22 -1.38 -6.09
C GLU A 14 10.84 -0.74 -6.11
N LEU A 15 10.12 -0.76 -4.99
CA LEU A 15 8.84 -0.05 -4.85
C LEU A 15 8.99 1.44 -5.18
N ARG A 16 10.05 2.09 -4.69
CA ARG A 16 10.33 3.50 -4.97
C ARG A 16 10.81 3.76 -6.41
N SER A 17 11.33 2.75 -7.10
CA SER A 17 11.93 2.91 -8.42
C SER A 17 10.92 3.12 -9.55
N SER A 18 9.71 2.59 -9.40
CA SER A 18 8.66 2.67 -10.42
C SER A 18 7.27 2.55 -9.81
N LYS A 19 6.38 3.46 -10.24
CA LYS A 19 4.95 3.41 -9.89
C LYS A 19 4.30 2.12 -10.40
N GLU A 20 4.71 1.65 -11.57
CA GLU A 20 4.22 0.41 -12.19
C GLU A 20 4.58 -0.80 -11.34
N TYR A 21 5.83 -0.86 -10.84
CA TYR A 21 6.25 -1.92 -9.93
C TYR A 21 5.44 -1.88 -8.63
N ALA A 22 5.27 -0.70 -8.04
CA ALA A 22 4.51 -0.53 -6.81
C ALA A 22 3.03 -0.94 -6.97
N CYS A 23 2.44 -0.64 -8.13
CA CYS A 23 1.09 -1.06 -8.48
C CYS A 23 1.00 -2.57 -8.68
N GLY A 24 1.93 -3.16 -9.45
CA GLY A 24 2.01 -4.61 -9.66
C GLY A 24 2.15 -5.36 -8.35
N PHE A 25 3.03 -4.91 -7.47
CA PHE A 25 3.21 -5.47 -6.13
C PHE A 25 1.91 -5.47 -5.32
N LEU A 26 1.20 -4.34 -5.30
CA LEU A 26 -0.07 -4.21 -4.60
C LEU A 26 -1.15 -5.14 -5.18
N LEU A 27 -1.25 -5.24 -6.51
CA LEU A 27 -2.18 -6.14 -7.18
C LEU A 27 -1.87 -7.62 -6.90
N THR A 28 -0.60 -8.02 -6.95
CA THR A 28 -0.17 -9.38 -6.63
C THR A 28 -0.52 -9.77 -5.19
N LEU A 29 -0.48 -8.83 -4.25
CA LEU A 29 -0.92 -9.11 -2.88
C LEU A 29 -2.42 -9.43 -2.76
N MET A 30 -3.24 -8.98 -3.71
CA MET A 30 -4.70 -9.18 -3.73
C MET A 30 -5.13 -10.31 -4.68
N GLU A 31 -4.20 -10.89 -5.44
CA GLU A 31 -4.49 -11.87 -6.47
C GLU A 31 -4.62 -13.29 -5.89
N GLY A 32 -5.54 -14.09 -6.44
CA GLY A 32 -5.78 -15.48 -6.06
C GLY A 32 -6.76 -15.66 -4.90
N ASP A 33 -7.13 -16.92 -4.64
CA ASP A 33 -8.14 -17.29 -3.63
C ASP A 33 -7.69 -17.00 -2.18
N GLU A 34 -6.37 -16.89 -1.96
CA GLU A 34 -5.76 -16.49 -0.69
C GLU A 34 -5.27 -15.02 -0.70
N GLY A 35 -5.71 -14.24 -1.71
CA GLY A 35 -5.38 -12.83 -1.84
C GLY A 35 -5.76 -12.02 -0.59
N LEU A 36 -4.92 -11.06 -0.24
CA LEU A 36 -5.18 -10.17 0.88
C LEU A 36 -6.34 -9.22 0.56
N ASP A 37 -7.12 -8.90 1.59
CA ASP A 37 -8.08 -7.81 1.52
C ASP A 37 -7.39 -6.50 1.08
N PRO A 38 -8.02 -5.65 0.25
CA PRO A 38 -7.41 -4.43 -0.26
C PRO A 38 -6.84 -3.49 0.81
N VAL A 39 -7.49 -3.41 1.98
CA VAL A 39 -7.01 -2.60 3.11
C VAL A 39 -5.73 -3.21 3.68
N VAL A 40 -5.68 -4.52 3.80
CA VAL A 40 -4.52 -5.26 4.32
C VAL A 40 -3.36 -5.18 3.34
N ALA A 41 -3.61 -5.41 2.05
CA ALA A 41 -2.61 -5.28 0.98
C ALA A 41 -2.01 -3.86 0.92
N LEU A 42 -2.84 -2.84 1.04
CA LEU A 42 -2.41 -1.45 1.09
C LEU A 42 -1.52 -1.18 2.31
N LYS A 43 -1.93 -1.61 3.51
CA LYS A 43 -1.11 -1.46 4.73
C LYS A 43 0.24 -2.17 4.60
N HIS A 44 0.26 -3.36 4.02
CA HIS A 44 1.49 -4.11 3.75
C HIS A 44 2.42 -3.36 2.78
N THR A 45 1.85 -2.74 1.75
CA THR A 45 2.61 -1.95 0.76
C THR A 45 3.19 -0.69 1.39
N ILE A 46 2.39 0.06 2.15
CA ILE A 46 2.84 1.28 2.85
C ILE A 46 3.96 0.97 3.85
N LYS A 47 3.85 -0.14 4.60
CA LYS A 47 4.89 -0.55 5.56
C LYS A 47 6.23 -0.82 4.88
N ARG A 48 6.23 -1.36 3.66
CA ARG A 48 7.44 -1.62 2.87
C ARG A 48 7.99 -0.36 2.21
N TYR A 49 7.13 0.60 1.86
CA TYR A 49 7.58 1.93 1.44
C TYR A 49 8.28 2.69 2.56
N GLY A 50 7.72 2.63 3.77
CA GLY A 50 8.01 3.57 4.84
C GLY A 50 7.01 4.74 4.86
N ILE A 51 6.66 5.23 6.05
CA ILE A 51 5.62 6.26 6.22
C ILE A 51 6.02 7.56 5.51
N LYS A 52 7.28 7.97 5.67
CA LYS A 52 7.81 9.21 5.09
C LYS A 52 7.83 9.14 3.57
N GLU A 53 8.37 8.06 3.03
CA GLU A 53 8.53 7.87 1.60
C GLU A 53 7.17 7.68 0.92
N PHE A 54 6.23 7.01 1.57
CA PHE A 54 4.86 6.95 1.08
C PHE A 54 4.16 8.31 1.14
N SER A 55 4.44 9.13 2.17
CA SER A 55 3.91 10.49 2.27
C SER A 55 4.38 11.37 1.11
N GLU A 56 5.66 11.28 0.76
CA GLU A 56 6.24 11.99 -0.39
C GLU A 56 5.66 11.47 -1.72
N PHE A 57 5.49 10.15 -1.86
CA PHE A 57 4.94 9.53 -3.07
C PHE A 57 3.46 9.84 -3.30
N SER A 58 2.66 9.87 -2.23
CA SER A 58 1.19 10.00 -2.29
C SER A 58 0.67 11.40 -2.03
N GLU A 59 1.53 12.32 -1.58
CA GLU A 59 1.16 13.64 -1.05
C GLU A 59 0.19 13.58 0.15
N ILE A 60 0.04 12.41 0.79
CA ILE A 60 -0.79 12.22 1.98
C ILE A 60 0.06 12.54 3.21
N PRO A 61 -0.43 13.33 4.19
CA PRO A 61 0.34 13.63 5.39
C PRO A 61 0.73 12.38 6.20
N GLU A 62 1.98 12.32 6.67
CA GLU A 62 2.51 11.21 7.50
C GLU A 62 1.60 10.83 8.67
N LYS A 63 0.99 11.83 9.34
CA LYS A 63 0.05 11.61 10.45
C LYS A 63 -1.19 10.81 10.02
N SER A 64 -1.69 11.08 8.82
CA SER A 64 -2.83 10.36 8.25
C SER A 64 -2.46 8.92 7.91
N ILE A 65 -1.27 8.72 7.33
CA ILE A 65 -0.72 7.41 7.01
C ILE A 65 -0.49 6.58 8.28
N SER A 66 0.13 7.17 9.31
CA SER A 66 0.34 6.54 10.61
C SER A 66 -1.00 6.12 11.26
N ARG A 67 -2.01 6.99 11.20
CA ARG A 67 -3.38 6.66 11.65
C ARG A 67 -3.98 5.52 10.84
N MET A 68 -3.82 5.52 9.52
CA MET A 68 -4.31 4.45 8.65
C MET A 68 -3.68 3.09 9.00
N LEU A 69 -2.37 3.07 9.27
CA LEU A 69 -1.65 1.85 9.66
C LEU A 69 -2.08 1.32 11.04
N SER A 70 -2.39 2.20 11.99
CA SER A 70 -2.78 1.85 13.36
C SER A 70 -4.28 1.60 13.54
N SER A 71 -5.11 2.05 12.60
CA SER A 71 -6.56 1.85 12.66
C SER A 71 -6.93 0.40 12.38
N GLU A 72 -7.70 -0.24 13.26
CA GLU A 72 -8.31 -1.56 13.00
C GLU A 72 -9.63 -1.46 12.22
N SER A 73 -10.20 -0.26 12.11
CA SER A 73 -11.45 -0.06 11.36
C SER A 73 -11.23 0.01 9.85
N ILE A 74 -12.22 -0.50 9.10
CA ILE A 74 -12.28 -0.41 7.65
C ILE A 74 -12.49 1.07 7.27
N PRO A 75 -11.58 1.70 6.51
CA PRO A 75 -11.74 3.09 6.12
C PRO A 75 -12.92 3.26 5.16
N LYS A 76 -13.45 4.48 5.10
CA LYS A 76 -14.42 4.84 4.06
C LYS A 76 -13.81 4.63 2.67
N ILE A 77 -14.64 4.31 1.70
CA ILE A 77 -14.21 4.10 0.30
C ILE A 77 -13.52 5.34 -0.27
N GLU A 78 -14.02 6.54 0.04
CA GLU A 78 -13.38 7.81 -0.32
C GLU A 78 -11.96 7.94 0.24
N THR A 79 -11.71 7.34 1.42
CA THR A 79 -10.38 7.30 2.00
C THR A 79 -9.55 6.28 1.25
N LEU A 80 -10.04 5.06 1.02
CA LEU A 80 -9.31 4.05 0.26
C LEU A 80 -8.92 4.56 -1.14
N ASP A 81 -9.85 5.19 -1.86
CA ASP A 81 -9.59 5.73 -3.19
C ASP A 81 -8.43 6.74 -3.20
N LYS A 82 -8.33 7.60 -2.17
CA LYS A 82 -7.19 8.51 -2.00
C LYS A 82 -5.86 7.79 -1.82
N TYR A 83 -5.85 6.65 -1.13
CA TYR A 83 -4.62 5.88 -0.90
C TYR A 83 -4.26 4.97 -2.10
N PHE A 84 -5.24 4.59 -2.93
CA PHE A 84 -5.03 3.83 -4.16
C PHE A 84 -4.69 4.72 -5.36
N ALA A 85 -5.11 5.99 -5.36
CA ALA A 85 -4.85 6.96 -6.41
C ALA A 85 -3.36 7.15 -6.80
N PRO A 86 -2.39 7.18 -5.85
CA PRO A 86 -0.96 7.25 -6.18
C PRO A 86 -0.49 6.10 -7.08
N PHE A 87 -1.09 4.92 -6.92
CA PHE A 87 -0.83 3.74 -7.74
C PHE A 87 -1.60 3.74 -9.07
N GLY A 88 -2.43 4.76 -9.33
CA GLY A 88 -3.30 4.83 -10.50
C GLY A 88 -4.51 3.91 -10.41
N LEU A 89 -4.81 3.38 -9.23
CA LEU A 89 -5.93 2.50 -8.98
C LEU A 89 -7.15 3.30 -8.47
N LYS A 90 -8.34 2.82 -8.78
CA LYS A 90 -9.61 3.36 -8.27
C LYS A 90 -10.43 2.26 -7.65
N VAL A 91 -11.05 2.55 -6.50
CA VAL A 91 -11.93 1.60 -5.83
C VAL A 91 -13.31 1.66 -6.47
N LYS A 92 -13.82 0.53 -6.95
CA LYS A 92 -15.20 0.37 -7.42
C LYS A 92 -15.91 -0.68 -6.57
N ILE A 93 -17.09 -0.34 -6.07
CA ILE A 93 -17.99 -1.33 -5.46
C ILE A 93 -18.75 -2.00 -6.59
N ASN A 94 -18.64 -3.32 -6.71
CA ASN A 94 -19.57 -4.13 -7.50
C ASN A 94 -20.58 -4.73 -6.52
N LEU A 95 -21.86 -4.43 -6.70
CA LEU A 95 -22.96 -5.11 -6.03
C LEU A 95 -23.41 -6.23 -6.97
N GLU A 96 -23.28 -7.48 -6.55
CA GLU A 96 -23.92 -8.64 -7.19
C GLU A 96 -25.35 -8.82 -6.68
#